data_AF-A0A258S5H3-F1
#
_entry.id   AF-A0A258S5H3-F1
#
_cell.length_a   1.000
_cell.length_b   1.000
_cell.length_c   1.000
_cell.angle_alpha   90.00
_cell.angle_beta   90.00
_cell.angle_gamma   90.00
#
_symmetry.space_group_name_H-M   'P 1'
#
loop_
_entity.id
_entity.type
_entity.pdbx_description
1 polymer ?
#
loop_
_entity_poly.entity_id
_entity_poly.type
_entity_poly.pdbx_seq_one_letter_code
_entity_poly.pdbx_strand_id
1 'polypeptide(L)'
;MSQRLNLEEFTAMVRELSPAEIAKLPLDIMPETIPTQLIRNAPAPMRAVLEKMAFAASQAELRAAQRMDQVLGATVLQAMDKARGYEADIAISRLQHRMEDLKPTLDRWRNEKISHHSMAQSMLTLREEVRELQAERARQARAEVVLIQTLQNPGGFADRLRQALDGIRAVSNKVDQSLGEYLVLQLEVSAADMAEKRTQISEADKVRAALFEELAHLEAQIKSPSNWMARLLPWASRKKEEFLRQQISDLYQRVMNEEWVMAESQLIRWLDVIVDASLYGSSDAGQNHLRSARLNLFFLLNAFCEQQEAAAKKIARNPFVQTDPKQAIEYMLISERFILDYFAKKRAEVIEWLGNAADTRLKTLEGLEANLVIEMKRNLRNR
;
A
#
# COMPACT_ATOMS: atom_id res chain seq x y z
N MET A 1 -23.31 5.11 38.98
CA MET A 1 -23.90 5.70 37.77
C MET A 1 -24.67 4.61 37.05
N SER A 2 -25.91 4.88 36.63
CA SER A 2 -26.74 3.91 35.93
C SER A 2 -26.28 3.77 34.47
N GLN A 3 -26.16 2.53 33.99
CA GLN A 3 -25.76 2.23 32.61
C GLN A 3 -26.88 2.67 31.66
N ARG A 4 -26.54 3.36 30.56
CA ARG A 4 -27.50 3.70 29.50
C ARG A 4 -28.01 2.41 28.84
N LEU A 5 -29.31 2.35 28.59
CA LEU A 5 -29.93 1.27 27.83
C LEU A 5 -29.45 1.33 26.38
N ASN A 6 -29.14 0.17 25.82
CA ASN A 6 -28.92 0.08 24.38
C ASN A 6 -30.27 0.26 23.64
N LEU A 7 -30.21 0.51 22.33
CA LEU A 7 -31.41 0.82 21.55
C LEU A 7 -32.41 -0.35 21.52
N GLU A 8 -31.93 -1.59 21.53
CA GLU A 8 -32.76 -2.79 21.49
C GLU A 8 -33.52 -2.98 22.81
N GLU A 9 -32.82 -2.83 23.94
CA GLU A 9 -33.39 -2.85 25.29
C GLU A 9 -34.46 -1.77 25.47
N PHE A 10 -34.17 -0.55 25.03
CA PHE A 10 -35.13 0.54 25.08
C PHE A 10 -36.35 0.26 24.19
N THR A 11 -36.14 -0.29 22.99
CA THR A 11 -37.23 -0.65 22.07
C THR A 11 -38.10 -1.77 22.65
N ALA A 12 -37.52 -2.74 23.35
CA ALA A 12 -38.26 -3.78 24.06
C ALA A 12 -39.11 -3.18 25.20
N MET A 13 -38.53 -2.31 26.03
CA MET A 13 -39.26 -1.61 27.09
C MET A 13 -40.42 -0.78 26.55
N VAL A 14 -40.25 -0.14 25.40
CA VAL A 14 -41.31 0.63 24.73
C VAL A 14 -42.51 -0.23 24.30
N ARG A 15 -42.28 -1.53 24.04
CA ARG A 15 -43.35 -2.47 23.68
C ARG A 15 -44.07 -3.04 24.90
N GLU A 16 -43.39 -3.14 26.04
CA GLU A 16 -43.91 -3.83 27.23
C GLU A 16 -44.53 -2.88 28.26
N LEU A 17 -44.03 -1.64 28.37
CA LEU A 17 -44.47 -0.70 29.40
C LEU A 17 -45.59 0.23 28.93
N SER A 18 -46.38 0.71 29.88
CA SER A 18 -47.40 1.73 29.61
C SER A 18 -46.77 3.11 29.36
N PRO A 19 -47.46 4.03 28.65
CA PRO A 19 -46.95 5.39 28.42
C PRO A 19 -46.61 6.15 29.72
N ALA A 20 -47.35 5.89 30.80
CA ALA A 20 -47.14 6.53 32.10
C ALA A 20 -45.88 6.01 32.83
N GLU A 21 -45.51 4.75 32.60
CA GLU A 21 -44.28 4.17 33.15
C GLU A 21 -43.05 4.65 32.38
N ILE A 22 -43.15 4.70 31.05
CA ILE A 22 -42.07 5.19 30.19
C ILE A 22 -41.77 6.67 30.46
N ALA A 23 -42.80 7.49 30.65
CA ALA A 23 -42.63 8.91 30.97
C ALA A 23 -41.86 9.18 32.28
N LYS A 24 -41.76 8.20 33.18
CA LYS A 24 -41.05 8.30 34.46
C LYS A 24 -39.58 7.85 34.38
N LEU A 25 -39.16 7.27 33.26
CA LEU A 25 -37.77 6.84 33.09
C LEU A 25 -36.84 8.06 33.15
N PRO A 26 -35.80 8.02 33.99
CA PRO A 26 -34.87 9.14 34.08
C PRO A 26 -34.03 9.27 32.80
N LEU A 27 -33.65 10.51 32.46
CA LEU A 27 -33.02 10.81 31.16
C LEU A 27 -31.59 10.25 31.01
N ASP A 28 -30.96 9.91 32.13
CA ASP A 28 -29.60 9.38 32.20
C ASP A 28 -29.48 7.91 31.80
N ILE A 29 -30.57 7.13 31.88
CA ILE A 29 -30.63 5.73 31.43
C ILE A 29 -31.09 5.57 29.98
N MET A 30 -31.53 6.65 29.35
CA MET A 30 -32.05 6.64 27.99
C MET A 30 -30.93 6.45 26.95
N PRO A 31 -31.24 5.85 25.77
CA PRO A 31 -30.31 5.85 24.65
C PRO A 31 -30.02 7.28 24.18
N GLU A 32 -28.84 7.49 23.58
CA GLU A 32 -28.40 8.81 23.09
C GLU A 32 -29.35 9.43 22.07
N THR A 33 -29.97 8.59 21.25
CA THR A 33 -30.96 9.02 20.25
C THR A 33 -32.11 8.03 20.22
N ILE A 34 -33.34 8.55 20.23
CA ILE A 34 -34.55 7.76 20.01
C ILE A 34 -34.85 7.81 18.51
N PRO A 35 -34.88 6.67 17.79
CA PRO A 35 -35.13 6.66 16.36
C PRO A 35 -36.49 7.26 16.02
N THR A 36 -36.54 8.14 15.04
CA THR A 36 -37.79 8.74 14.53
C THR A 36 -38.76 7.68 14.00
N GLN A 37 -38.25 6.54 13.52
CA GLN A 37 -39.07 5.40 13.11
C GLN A 37 -39.82 4.78 14.29
N LEU A 38 -39.17 4.65 15.46
CA LEU A 38 -39.79 4.12 16.67
C LEU A 38 -40.93 5.04 17.14
N ILE A 39 -40.70 6.36 17.09
CA ILE A 39 -41.70 7.38 17.44
C ILE A 39 -42.90 7.34 16.48
N ARG A 40 -42.64 7.32 15.17
CA ARG A 40 -43.70 7.29 14.14
C ARG A 40 -44.56 6.04 14.23
N ASN A 41 -43.95 4.89 14.47
CA ASN A 41 -44.64 3.59 14.50
C ASN A 41 -45.37 3.33 15.82
N ALA A 42 -45.16 4.14 16.86
CA ALA A 42 -45.83 4.00 18.14
C ALA A 42 -47.29 4.51 18.10
N PRO A 43 -48.22 3.90 18.88
CA PRO A 43 -49.59 4.39 19.06
C PRO A 43 -49.63 5.82 19.63
N ALA A 44 -50.66 6.61 19.31
CA ALA A 44 -50.75 8.04 19.67
C ALA A 44 -50.38 8.41 21.13
N PRO A 45 -50.88 7.74 22.19
CA PRO A 45 -50.50 8.07 23.57
C PRO A 45 -49.04 7.77 23.89
N MET A 46 -48.47 6.71 23.30
CA MET A 46 -47.06 6.38 23.45
C MET A 46 -46.17 7.33 22.64
N ARG A 47 -46.59 7.68 21.41
CA ARG A 47 -45.89 8.61 20.52
C ARG A 47 -45.62 9.95 21.20
N ALA A 48 -46.63 10.54 21.83
CA ALA A 48 -46.48 11.82 22.54
C ALA A 48 -45.45 11.76 23.68
N VAL A 49 -45.40 10.63 24.41
CA VAL A 49 -44.39 10.41 25.45
C VAL A 49 -42.99 10.28 24.82
N LEU A 50 -42.85 9.47 23.78
CA LEU A 50 -41.57 9.27 23.09
C LEU A 50 -41.05 10.57 22.44
N GLU A 51 -41.92 11.40 21.85
CA GLU A 51 -41.56 12.71 21.30
C GLU A 51 -41.03 13.64 22.39
N LYS A 52 -41.76 13.74 23.52
CA LYS A 52 -41.35 14.57 24.65
C LYS A 52 -40.02 14.11 25.24
N MET A 53 -39.83 12.80 25.38
CA MET A 53 -38.59 12.23 25.89
C MET A 53 -37.43 12.39 24.90
N ALA A 54 -37.65 12.20 23.60
CA ALA A 54 -36.65 12.44 22.56
C ALA A 54 -36.19 13.90 22.57
N PHE A 55 -37.13 14.85 22.72
CA PHE A 55 -36.81 16.27 22.84
C PHE A 55 -36.01 16.57 24.11
N ALA A 56 -36.43 16.04 25.26
CA ALA A 56 -35.74 16.24 26.53
C ALA A 56 -34.32 15.65 26.52
N ALA A 57 -34.14 14.45 25.96
CA ALA A 57 -32.84 13.82 25.78
C ALA A 57 -31.93 14.65 24.85
N SER A 58 -32.47 15.12 23.73
CA SER A 58 -31.74 16.00 22.79
C SER A 58 -31.32 17.31 23.43
N GLN A 59 -32.19 17.94 24.24
CA GLN A 59 -31.88 19.17 24.96
C GLN A 59 -30.80 18.95 26.04
N ALA A 60 -30.86 17.82 26.74
CA ALA A 60 -29.86 17.45 27.74
C ALA A 60 -28.48 17.20 27.12
N GLU A 61 -28.43 16.50 25.98
CA GLU A 61 -27.19 16.30 25.22
C GLU A 61 -26.65 17.61 24.65
N LEU A 62 -27.50 18.48 24.08
CA LEU A 62 -27.06 19.79 23.58
C LEU A 62 -26.42 20.63 24.70
N ARG A 63 -27.03 20.65 25.89
CA ARG A 63 -26.46 21.34 27.06
C ARG A 63 -25.18 20.67 27.57
N ALA A 64 -25.06 19.35 27.46
CA ALA A 64 -23.84 18.64 27.83
C ALA A 64 -22.71 18.98 26.85
N ALA A 65 -23.00 18.99 25.55
CA ALA A 65 -22.07 19.39 24.50
C ALA A 65 -21.64 20.86 24.65
N GLN A 66 -22.56 21.79 24.91
CA GLN A 66 -22.23 23.20 25.17
C GLN A 66 -21.32 23.37 26.40
N ARG A 67 -21.57 22.63 27.48
CA ARG A 67 -20.69 22.65 28.66
C ARG A 67 -19.31 22.07 28.36
N MET A 68 -19.26 20.98 27.59
CA MET A 68 -17.99 20.40 27.14
C MET A 68 -17.22 21.37 26.22
N ASP A 69 -17.90 22.06 25.31
CA ASP A 69 -17.29 23.06 24.43
C ASP A 69 -16.66 24.20 25.24
N GLN A 70 -17.38 24.71 26.24
CA GLN A 70 -16.88 25.79 27.11
C GLN A 70 -15.67 25.38 27.95
N VAL A 71 -15.58 24.11 28.35
CA VAL A 71 -14.53 23.61 29.27
C VAL A 71 -13.33 23.03 28.51
N LEU A 72 -13.57 22.30 27.43
CA LEU A 72 -12.56 21.51 26.70
C LEU A 72 -12.29 22.03 25.28
N GLY A 73 -13.19 22.85 24.73
CA GLY A 73 -13.06 23.46 23.41
C GLY A 73 -13.58 22.58 22.26
N ALA A 74 -13.81 23.22 21.12
CA ALA A 74 -14.40 22.62 19.92
C ALA A 74 -13.59 21.45 19.34
N THR A 75 -12.25 21.49 19.45
CA THR A 75 -11.38 20.44 18.93
C THR A 75 -11.63 19.09 19.62
N VAL A 76 -11.90 19.09 20.93
CA VAL A 76 -12.21 17.88 21.70
C VAL A 76 -13.57 17.33 21.30
N LEU A 77 -14.58 18.19 21.09
CA LEU A 77 -15.89 17.77 20.61
C LEU A 77 -15.83 17.15 19.22
N GLN A 78 -15.05 17.72 18.30
CA GLN A 78 -14.83 17.14 16.97
C GLN A 78 -14.15 15.77 17.08
N ALA A 79 -13.16 15.62 17.97
CA ALA A 79 -12.52 14.32 18.22
C ALA A 79 -13.52 13.30 18.79
N MET A 80 -14.38 13.71 19.71
CA MET A 80 -15.44 12.84 20.25
C MET A 80 -16.49 12.46 19.19
N ASP A 81 -16.85 13.35 18.27
CA ASP A 81 -17.78 13.01 17.18
C ASP A 81 -17.16 12.01 16.21
N LYS A 82 -15.85 12.11 15.95
CA LYS A 82 -15.10 11.09 15.17
C LYS A 82 -15.13 9.71 15.81
N ALA A 83 -15.25 9.60 17.13
CA ALA A 83 -15.40 8.31 17.81
C ALA A 83 -16.67 7.54 17.40
N ARG A 84 -17.68 8.22 16.85
CA ARG A 84 -18.92 7.58 16.40
C ARG A 84 -18.76 6.76 15.12
N GLY A 85 -17.73 7.05 14.32
CA GLY A 85 -17.34 6.22 13.18
C GLY A 85 -18.22 6.30 11.94
N TYR A 86 -19.23 7.17 11.86
CA TYR A 86 -20.14 7.23 10.70
C TYR A 86 -19.43 7.43 9.35
N GLU A 87 -18.47 8.35 9.28
CA GLU A 87 -17.69 8.57 8.05
C GLU A 87 -16.81 7.37 7.69
N ALA A 88 -16.25 6.71 8.70
CA ALA A 88 -15.44 5.51 8.51
C ALA A 88 -16.27 4.34 7.99
N ASP A 89 -17.44 4.09 8.56
CA ASP A 89 -18.35 3.02 8.13
C ASP A 89 -18.80 3.25 6.67
N ILE A 90 -19.04 4.50 6.26
CA ILE A 90 -19.34 4.86 4.87
C ILE A 90 -18.15 4.55 3.95
N ALA A 91 -16.94 5.00 4.31
CA ALA A 91 -15.73 4.77 3.52
C ALA A 91 -15.40 3.27 3.38
N ILE A 92 -15.51 2.51 4.48
CA ILE A 92 -15.34 1.06 4.49
C ILE A 92 -16.35 0.39 3.54
N SER A 93 -17.62 0.77 3.64
CA SER A 93 -18.69 0.19 2.81
C SER A 93 -18.46 0.45 1.32
N ARG A 94 -17.97 1.65 0.95
CA ARG A 94 -17.61 1.98 -0.43
C ARG A 94 -16.47 1.10 -0.95
N LEU A 95 -15.39 0.98 -0.18
CA LEU A 95 -14.26 0.13 -0.56
C LEU A 95 -14.68 -1.33 -0.71
N GLN A 96 -15.43 -1.87 0.25
CA GLN A 96 -15.94 -3.24 0.22
C GLN A 96 -16.83 -3.49 -1.00
N HIS A 97 -17.75 -2.57 -1.31
CA HIS A 97 -18.60 -2.69 -2.49
C HIS A 97 -17.79 -2.71 -3.78
N ARG A 98 -16.78 -1.85 -3.90
CA ARG A 98 -15.89 -1.84 -5.08
C ARG A 98 -15.01 -3.09 -5.18
N MET A 99 -14.56 -3.63 -4.05
CA MET A 99 -13.85 -4.90 -4.02
C MET A 99 -14.74 -6.06 -4.45
N GLU A 100 -16.03 -6.04 -4.08
CA GLU A 100 -17.02 -7.01 -4.53
C GLU A 100 -17.23 -6.95 -6.05
N ASP A 101 -17.39 -5.75 -6.61
CA ASP A 101 -17.52 -5.52 -8.05
C ASP A 101 -16.30 -6.04 -8.83
N LEU A 102 -15.12 -6.06 -8.20
CA LEU A 102 -13.87 -6.52 -8.82
C LEU A 102 -13.75 -8.05 -8.84
N LYS A 103 -14.48 -8.79 -8.00
CA LYS A 103 -14.36 -10.26 -7.88
C LYS A 103 -14.47 -11.02 -9.21
N PRO A 104 -15.43 -10.72 -10.12
CA PRO A 104 -15.50 -11.42 -11.40
C PRO A 104 -14.24 -11.24 -12.26
N THR A 105 -13.62 -10.05 -12.20
CA THR A 105 -12.36 -9.76 -12.90
C THR A 105 -11.20 -10.50 -12.26
N LEU A 106 -11.15 -10.52 -10.92
CA LEU A 106 -10.17 -11.26 -10.14
C LEU A 106 -10.19 -12.75 -10.46
N ASP A 107 -11.38 -13.36 -10.52
CA ASP A 107 -11.54 -14.78 -10.84
C ASP A 107 -11.10 -15.09 -12.27
N ARG A 108 -11.39 -14.19 -13.22
CA ARG A 108 -10.88 -14.33 -14.59
C ARG A 108 -9.36 -14.25 -14.64
N TRP A 109 -8.76 -13.34 -13.88
CA TRP A 109 -7.31 -13.19 -13.81
C TRP A 109 -6.62 -14.39 -13.18
N ARG A 110 -7.13 -14.89 -12.05
CA ARG A 110 -6.61 -16.10 -11.38
C ARG A 110 -6.71 -17.36 -12.24
N ASN A 111 -7.70 -17.42 -13.14
CA ASN A 111 -7.85 -18.47 -14.14
C ASN A 111 -7.08 -18.19 -15.44
N GLU A 112 -6.13 -17.24 -15.43
CA GLU A 112 -5.27 -16.87 -16.58
C GLU A 112 -6.04 -16.41 -17.82
N LYS A 113 -7.30 -15.97 -17.67
CA LYS A 113 -8.16 -15.51 -18.78
C LYS A 113 -7.91 -14.04 -19.16
N ILE A 114 -7.18 -13.29 -18.33
CA ILE A 114 -6.76 -11.92 -18.59
C ILE A 114 -5.32 -11.72 -18.08
N SER A 115 -4.60 -10.77 -18.65
CA SER A 115 -3.20 -10.50 -18.31
C SER A 115 -3.03 -9.82 -16.95
N HIS A 116 -1.82 -9.93 -16.35
CA HIS A 116 -1.43 -9.19 -15.15
C HIS A 116 -1.57 -7.68 -15.34
N HIS A 117 -1.23 -7.16 -16.53
CA HIS A 117 -1.44 -5.76 -16.87
C HIS A 117 -2.91 -5.35 -16.79
N SER A 118 -3.82 -6.15 -17.35
CA SER A 118 -5.26 -5.86 -17.29
C SER A 118 -5.76 -5.84 -15.85
N MET A 119 -5.33 -6.78 -15.02
CA MET A 119 -5.71 -6.81 -13.61
C MET A 119 -5.15 -5.60 -12.85
N ALA A 120 -3.90 -5.22 -13.11
CA ALA A 120 -3.28 -4.03 -12.52
C ALA A 120 -4.04 -2.75 -12.87
N GLN A 121 -4.57 -2.63 -14.10
CA GLN A 121 -5.45 -1.51 -14.48
C GLN A 121 -6.79 -1.54 -13.72
N SER A 122 -7.40 -2.72 -13.55
CA SER A 122 -8.64 -2.84 -12.78
C SER A 122 -8.43 -2.47 -11.30
N MET A 123 -7.27 -2.77 -10.72
CA MET A 123 -6.91 -2.34 -9.35
C MET A 123 -6.83 -0.81 -9.19
N LEU A 124 -6.60 -0.05 -10.28
CA LEU A 124 -6.56 1.42 -10.20
C LEU A 124 -7.92 2.02 -9.81
N THR A 125 -9.02 1.31 -10.09
CA THR A 125 -10.38 1.76 -9.76
C THR A 125 -10.63 1.85 -8.26
N LEU A 126 -9.84 1.15 -7.44
CA LEU A 126 -9.93 1.15 -5.98
C LEU A 126 -9.12 2.28 -5.33
N ARG A 127 -8.25 2.97 -6.08
CA ARG A 127 -7.29 3.94 -5.50
C ARG A 127 -7.95 5.09 -4.76
N GLU A 128 -9.06 5.60 -5.28
CA GLU A 128 -9.73 6.74 -4.65
C GLU A 128 -10.33 6.35 -3.31
N GLU A 129 -11.03 5.21 -3.25
CA GLU A 129 -11.63 4.72 -2.01
C GLU A 129 -10.57 4.40 -0.95
N VAL A 130 -9.42 3.84 -1.36
CA VAL A 130 -8.28 3.59 -0.48
C VAL A 130 -7.71 4.90 0.06
N ARG A 131 -7.58 5.94 -0.78
CA ARG A 131 -7.13 7.27 -0.35
C ARG A 131 -8.11 7.92 0.63
N GLU A 132 -9.42 7.83 0.36
CA GLU A 132 -10.46 8.31 1.28
C GLU A 132 -10.33 7.62 2.65
N LEU A 133 -10.13 6.30 2.65
CA LEU A 133 -10.01 5.50 3.85
C LEU A 133 -8.71 5.79 4.63
N GLN A 134 -7.58 5.97 3.94
CA GLN A 134 -6.32 6.43 4.54
C GLN A 134 -6.44 7.84 5.14
N ALA A 135 -7.15 8.74 4.45
CA ALA A 135 -7.42 10.09 4.97
C ALA A 135 -8.30 10.05 6.23
N GLU A 136 -9.29 9.15 6.28
CA GLU A 136 -10.12 8.95 7.46
C GLU A 136 -9.31 8.38 8.63
N ARG A 137 -8.43 7.40 8.38
CA ARG A 137 -7.50 6.87 9.40
C ARG A 137 -6.60 7.97 9.98
N ALA A 138 -6.13 8.90 9.14
CA ALA A 138 -5.33 10.05 9.57
C ALA A 138 -6.13 11.00 10.48
N ARG A 139 -7.41 11.23 10.16
CA ARG A 139 -8.31 12.06 10.97
C ARG A 139 -8.57 11.39 12.32
N GLN A 140 -8.75 10.07 12.35
CA GLN A 140 -8.89 9.30 13.57
C GLN A 140 -7.65 9.34 14.45
N ALA A 141 -6.45 9.18 13.88
CA ALA A 141 -5.19 9.28 14.62
C ALA A 141 -5.03 10.65 15.29
N ARG A 142 -5.34 11.73 14.56
CA ARG A 142 -5.33 13.10 15.11
C ARG A 142 -6.34 13.27 16.25
N ALA A 143 -7.55 12.76 16.08
CA ALA A 143 -8.57 12.78 17.12
C ALA A 143 -8.15 11.96 18.36
N GLU A 144 -7.50 10.81 18.17
CA GLU A 144 -6.96 10.00 19.26
C GLU A 144 -5.95 10.79 20.11
N VAL A 145 -5.01 11.48 19.46
CA VAL A 145 -4.01 12.31 20.16
C VAL A 145 -4.68 13.42 20.98
N VAL A 146 -5.68 14.09 20.41
CA VAL A 146 -6.46 15.13 21.12
C VAL A 146 -7.12 14.55 22.37
N LEU A 147 -7.77 13.38 22.26
CA LEU A 147 -8.42 12.74 23.41
C LEU A 147 -7.40 12.32 24.47
N ILE A 148 -6.26 11.73 24.08
CA ILE A 148 -5.19 11.33 25.02
C ILE A 148 -4.63 12.54 25.77
N GLN A 149 -4.37 13.66 25.08
CA GLN A 149 -3.89 14.88 25.71
C GLN A 149 -4.94 15.47 26.66
N THR A 150 -6.20 15.48 26.24
CA THR A 150 -7.30 16.02 27.06
C THR A 150 -7.54 15.17 28.32
N LEU A 151 -7.29 13.86 28.26
CA LEU A 151 -7.39 12.97 29.42
C LEU A 151 -6.38 13.26 30.53
N GLN A 152 -5.33 14.06 30.27
CA GLN A 152 -4.43 14.54 31.32
C GLN A 152 -5.12 15.57 32.24
N ASN A 153 -6.07 16.35 31.69
CA ASN A 153 -6.87 17.33 32.42
C ASN A 153 -8.34 17.26 31.96
N PRO A 154 -9.07 16.17 32.30
CA PRO A 154 -10.38 15.87 31.72
C PRO A 154 -11.54 16.71 32.28
N GLY A 155 -11.27 17.54 33.30
CA GLY A 155 -12.31 18.19 34.09
C GLY A 155 -13.30 17.16 34.66
N GLY A 156 -14.60 17.43 34.52
CA GLY A 156 -15.67 16.53 34.94
C GLY A 156 -16.08 15.47 33.90
N PHE A 157 -15.32 15.31 32.82
CA PHE A 157 -15.74 14.54 31.63
C PHE A 157 -14.89 13.30 31.34
N ALA A 158 -14.10 12.84 32.31
CA ALA A 158 -13.13 11.74 32.13
C ALA A 158 -13.74 10.48 31.51
N ASP A 159 -14.91 10.03 31.99
CA ASP A 159 -15.54 8.81 31.50
C ASP A 159 -16.03 8.93 30.05
N ARG A 160 -16.60 10.09 29.67
CA ARG A 160 -17.01 10.35 28.28
C ARG A 160 -15.80 10.40 27.34
N LEU A 161 -14.68 10.98 27.78
CA LEU A 161 -13.44 11.02 27.01
C LEU A 161 -12.83 9.63 26.84
N ARG A 162 -12.86 8.78 27.87
CA ARG A 162 -12.42 7.37 27.77
C ARG A 162 -13.29 6.58 26.79
N GLN A 163 -14.61 6.70 26.90
CA GLN A 163 -15.53 6.05 25.97
C GLN A 163 -15.31 6.50 24.52
N ALA A 164 -15.08 7.80 24.30
CA ALA A 164 -14.73 8.30 22.97
C ALA A 164 -13.38 7.76 22.47
N LEU A 165 -12.38 7.65 23.36
CA LEU A 165 -11.08 7.10 23.00
C LEU A 165 -11.17 5.63 22.59
N ASP A 166 -11.92 4.82 23.35
CA ASP A 166 -12.18 3.42 23.02
C ASP A 166 -12.97 3.29 21.71
N GLY A 167 -13.93 4.18 21.48
CA GLY A 167 -14.66 4.28 20.21
C GLY A 167 -13.74 4.56 19.01
N ILE A 168 -12.87 5.58 19.10
CA ILE A 168 -11.88 5.88 18.04
C ILE A 168 -11.00 4.68 17.76
N ARG A 169 -10.52 3.97 18.78
CA ARG A 169 -9.66 2.79 18.61
C ARG A 169 -10.40 1.66 17.92
N ALA A 170 -11.64 1.39 18.32
CA ALA A 170 -12.48 0.39 17.67
C ALA A 170 -12.72 0.71 16.19
N VAL A 171 -13.04 1.97 15.86
CA VAL A 171 -13.23 2.41 14.48
C VAL A 171 -11.91 2.35 13.70
N SER A 172 -10.81 2.79 14.27
CA SER A 172 -9.47 2.74 13.66
C SER A 172 -9.08 1.31 13.30
N ASN A 173 -9.37 0.34 14.17
CA ASN A 173 -9.12 -1.07 13.91
C ASN A 173 -9.95 -1.61 12.73
N LYS A 174 -11.22 -1.20 12.60
CA LYS A 174 -12.04 -1.57 11.42
C LYS A 174 -11.46 -0.99 10.13
N VAL A 175 -11.01 0.27 10.17
CA VAL A 175 -10.37 0.93 9.03
C VAL A 175 -9.08 0.21 8.65
N ASP A 176 -8.22 -0.09 9.64
CA ASP A 176 -6.96 -0.82 9.43
C ASP A 176 -7.22 -2.24 8.88
N GLN A 177 -8.27 -2.93 9.34
CA GLN A 177 -8.67 -4.25 8.81
C GLN A 177 -9.10 -4.16 7.34
N SER A 178 -9.96 -3.19 6.99
CA SER A 178 -10.44 -3.01 5.62
C SER A 178 -9.31 -2.61 4.66
N LEU A 179 -8.38 -1.75 5.10
CA LEU A 179 -7.15 -1.47 4.36
C LEU A 179 -6.28 -2.73 4.19
N GLY A 180 -6.17 -3.55 5.24
CA GLY A 180 -5.45 -4.82 5.19
C GLY A 180 -5.98 -5.78 4.13
N GLU A 181 -7.30 -5.93 4.02
CA GLU A 181 -7.95 -6.76 2.99
C GLU A 181 -7.60 -6.31 1.57
N TYR A 182 -7.66 -5.00 1.31
CA TYR A 182 -7.22 -4.42 0.04
C TYR A 182 -5.74 -4.65 -0.23
N LEU A 183 -4.87 -4.44 0.76
CA LEU A 183 -3.43 -4.57 0.61
C LEU A 183 -3.00 -6.01 0.33
N VAL A 184 -3.68 -7.01 0.91
CA VAL A 184 -3.45 -8.42 0.58
C VAL A 184 -3.73 -8.68 -0.90
N LEU A 185 -4.83 -8.15 -1.42
CA LEU A 185 -5.18 -8.27 -2.84
C LEU A 185 -4.17 -7.54 -3.74
N GLN A 186 -3.79 -6.31 -3.37
CA GLN A 186 -2.80 -5.53 -4.12
C GLN A 186 -1.43 -6.22 -4.14
N LEU A 187 -1.06 -6.86 -3.03
CA LEU A 187 0.16 -7.63 -2.91
C LEU A 187 0.13 -8.90 -3.78
N GLU A 188 -0.99 -9.61 -3.84
CA GLU A 188 -1.17 -10.76 -4.74
C GLU A 188 -0.94 -10.36 -6.20
N VAL A 189 -1.62 -9.30 -6.67
CA VAL A 189 -1.48 -8.79 -8.05
C VAL A 189 -0.06 -8.33 -8.33
N SER A 190 0.56 -7.61 -7.40
CA SER A 190 1.91 -7.08 -7.56
C SER A 190 2.99 -8.17 -7.51
N ALA A 191 2.80 -9.19 -6.68
CA ALA A 191 3.71 -10.35 -6.62
C ALA A 191 3.74 -11.10 -7.95
N ALA A 192 2.59 -11.24 -8.61
CA ALA A 192 2.48 -11.88 -9.91
C ALA A 192 3.10 -11.03 -11.03
N ASP A 193 2.85 -9.71 -11.04
CA ASP A 193 3.49 -8.76 -11.98
C ASP A 193 5.03 -8.77 -11.84
N MET A 194 5.54 -8.82 -10.60
CA MET A 194 6.98 -8.98 -10.33
C MET A 194 7.52 -10.34 -10.82
N ALA A 195 6.77 -11.42 -10.63
CA ALA A 195 7.16 -12.75 -11.09
C ALA A 195 7.24 -12.81 -12.62
N GLU A 196 6.25 -12.25 -13.31
CA GLU A 196 6.24 -12.14 -14.77
C GLU A 196 7.46 -11.36 -15.26
N LYS A 197 7.74 -10.18 -14.68
CA LYS A 197 8.91 -9.38 -15.06
C LYS A 197 10.23 -10.13 -14.83
N ARG A 198 10.34 -10.86 -13.73
CA ARG A 198 11.52 -11.71 -13.44
C ARG A 198 11.71 -12.80 -14.49
N THR A 199 10.63 -13.45 -14.92
CA THR A 199 10.69 -14.46 -16.00
C THR A 199 11.14 -13.83 -17.31
N GLN A 200 10.57 -12.68 -17.69
CA GLN A 200 10.99 -11.93 -18.90
C GLN A 200 12.48 -11.59 -18.89
N ILE A 201 13.01 -11.10 -17.76
CA ILE A 201 14.44 -10.81 -17.59
C ILE A 201 15.28 -12.08 -17.73
N SER A 202 14.86 -13.16 -17.07
CA SER A 202 15.60 -14.44 -17.08
C SER A 202 15.63 -15.07 -18.48
N GLU A 203 14.56 -14.94 -19.26
CA GLU A 203 14.49 -15.41 -20.64
C GLU A 203 15.38 -14.56 -21.56
N ALA A 204 15.29 -13.23 -21.47
CA ALA A 204 16.14 -12.32 -22.21
C ALA A 204 17.63 -12.56 -21.92
N ASP A 205 18.00 -12.74 -20.65
CA ASP A 205 19.39 -13.03 -20.27
C ASP A 205 19.88 -14.39 -20.81
N LYS A 206 19.02 -15.41 -20.86
CA LYS A 206 19.36 -16.73 -21.46
C LYS A 206 19.59 -16.61 -22.96
N VAL A 207 18.68 -15.93 -23.67
CA VAL A 207 18.83 -15.69 -25.12
C VAL A 207 20.11 -14.90 -25.38
N ARG A 208 20.36 -13.86 -24.59
CA ARG A 208 21.57 -13.05 -24.69
C ARG A 208 22.85 -13.85 -24.44
N ALA A 209 22.85 -14.74 -23.45
CA ALA A 209 23.99 -15.61 -23.16
C ALA A 209 24.30 -16.54 -24.35
N ALA A 210 23.27 -17.17 -24.94
CA ALA A 210 23.44 -18.01 -26.13
C ALA A 210 23.98 -17.20 -27.32
N LEU A 211 23.46 -15.99 -27.56
CA LEU A 211 23.97 -15.11 -28.61
C LEU A 211 25.43 -14.69 -28.37
N PHE A 212 25.84 -14.47 -27.12
CA PHE A 212 27.24 -14.17 -26.79
C PHE A 212 28.17 -15.37 -27.00
N GLU A 213 27.72 -16.59 -26.73
CA GLU A 213 28.49 -17.81 -27.05
C GLU A 213 28.68 -17.96 -28.57
N GLU A 214 27.64 -17.71 -29.36
CA GLU A 214 27.72 -17.70 -30.82
C GLU A 214 28.67 -16.60 -31.34
N LEU A 215 28.58 -15.39 -30.79
CA LEU A 215 29.51 -14.30 -31.10
C LEU A 215 30.96 -14.67 -30.78
N ALA A 216 31.22 -15.24 -29.60
CA ALA A 216 32.56 -15.67 -29.21
C ALA A 216 33.09 -16.76 -30.16
N HIS A 217 32.23 -17.68 -30.61
CA HIS A 217 32.61 -18.70 -31.58
C HIS A 217 32.95 -18.09 -32.95
N LEU A 218 32.14 -17.17 -33.46
CA LEU A 218 32.39 -16.48 -34.73
C LEU A 218 33.62 -15.59 -34.68
N GLU A 219 33.82 -14.85 -33.58
CA GLU A 219 35.03 -14.08 -33.35
C GLU A 219 36.28 -14.96 -33.28
N ALA A 220 36.19 -16.12 -32.62
CA ALA A 220 37.27 -17.10 -32.60
C ALA A 220 37.55 -17.66 -34.00
N GLN A 221 36.55 -17.82 -34.86
CA GLN A 221 36.73 -18.21 -36.26
C GLN A 221 37.42 -17.13 -37.11
N ILE A 222 37.20 -15.84 -36.80
CA ILE A 222 37.93 -14.71 -37.43
C ILE A 222 39.36 -14.62 -36.90
N LYS A 223 39.56 -14.78 -35.58
CA LYS A 223 40.86 -14.68 -34.91
C LYS A 223 41.74 -15.92 -35.13
N SER A 224 41.15 -17.08 -35.42
CA SER A 224 41.86 -18.30 -35.77
C SER A 224 42.42 -18.17 -37.19
N PRO A 225 43.74 -18.09 -37.37
CA PRO A 225 44.34 -17.90 -38.68
C PRO A 225 44.15 -19.19 -39.48
N SER A 226 43.22 -19.21 -40.44
CA SER A 226 43.04 -20.38 -41.29
C SER A 226 44.31 -20.61 -42.12
N ASN A 227 45.06 -21.63 -41.72
CA ASN A 227 45.79 -22.63 -42.50
C ASN A 227 45.96 -22.31 -43.99
N TRP A 228 47.22 -22.31 -44.44
CA TRP A 228 47.81 -22.35 -45.80
C TRP A 228 46.94 -22.03 -47.05
N MET A 229 45.68 -22.46 -47.14
CA MET A 229 44.68 -22.03 -48.14
C MET A 229 44.40 -20.53 -48.16
N ALA A 230 44.43 -19.83 -47.01
CA ALA A 230 44.22 -18.37 -46.99
C ALA A 230 45.35 -17.59 -47.69
N ARG A 231 46.55 -18.17 -47.81
CA ARG A 231 47.66 -17.62 -48.59
C ARG A 231 47.54 -17.92 -50.10
N LEU A 232 46.85 -19.00 -50.47
CA LEU A 232 46.69 -19.42 -51.87
C LEU A 232 45.48 -18.77 -52.57
N LEU A 233 44.42 -18.42 -51.82
CA LEU A 233 43.20 -17.81 -52.38
C LEU A 233 42.71 -16.61 -51.55
N PRO A 234 43.35 -15.43 -51.69
CA PRO A 234 43.05 -14.24 -50.87
C PRO A 234 41.61 -13.73 -51.04
N TRP A 235 41.02 -13.90 -52.22
CA TRP A 235 39.69 -13.41 -52.55
C TRP A 235 38.57 -14.25 -51.89
N ALA A 236 38.75 -15.56 -51.76
CA ALA A 236 37.82 -16.44 -51.06
C ALA A 236 37.88 -16.22 -49.54
N SER A 237 39.09 -15.96 -49.01
CA SER A 237 39.28 -15.61 -47.59
C SER A 237 38.64 -14.27 -47.24
N ARG A 238 38.77 -13.25 -48.09
CA ARG A 238 38.12 -11.94 -47.90
C ARG A 238 36.59 -12.04 -47.90
N LYS A 239 36.00 -12.78 -48.85
CA LYS A 239 34.54 -13.00 -48.87
C LYS A 239 34.04 -13.72 -47.61
N LYS A 240 34.80 -14.70 -47.11
CA LYS A 240 34.47 -15.41 -45.87
C LYS A 240 34.58 -14.50 -44.65
N GLU A 241 35.61 -13.66 -44.58
CA GLU A 241 35.78 -12.69 -43.49
C GLU A 241 34.68 -11.63 -43.48
N GLU A 242 34.31 -11.09 -44.65
CA GLU A 242 33.23 -10.11 -44.80
C GLU A 242 31.86 -10.71 -44.43
N PHE A 243 31.62 -11.96 -44.82
CA PHE A 243 30.43 -12.71 -44.42
C PHE A 243 30.36 -12.94 -42.90
N LEU A 244 31.47 -13.33 -42.27
CA LEU A 244 31.54 -13.49 -40.81
C LEU A 244 31.36 -12.15 -40.08
N ARG A 245 31.92 -11.06 -40.60
CA ARG A 245 31.71 -9.70 -40.05
C ARG A 245 30.25 -9.27 -40.14
N GLN A 246 29.56 -9.58 -41.24
CA GLN A 246 28.13 -9.31 -41.37
C GLN A 246 27.32 -10.11 -40.35
N GLN A 247 27.59 -11.41 -40.20
CA GLN A 247 26.92 -12.24 -39.19
C GLN A 247 27.15 -11.74 -37.76
N ILE A 248 28.39 -11.32 -37.44
CA ILE A 248 28.71 -10.71 -36.14
C ILE A 248 27.90 -9.43 -35.94
N SER A 249 27.84 -8.56 -36.95
CA SER A 249 27.02 -7.33 -36.90
C SER A 249 25.54 -7.63 -36.66
N ASP A 250 24.98 -8.61 -37.39
CA ASP A 250 23.58 -9.00 -37.26
C ASP A 250 23.27 -9.61 -35.88
N LEU A 251 24.19 -10.42 -35.34
CA LEU A 251 24.07 -10.96 -33.97
C LEU A 251 24.20 -9.87 -32.91
N TYR A 252 25.09 -8.89 -33.07
CA TYR A 252 25.16 -7.74 -32.18
C TYR A 252 23.84 -6.95 -32.16
N GLN A 253 23.21 -6.73 -33.32
CA GLN A 253 21.91 -6.08 -33.38
C GLN A 253 20.82 -6.89 -32.66
N ARG A 254 20.83 -8.22 -32.81
CA ARG A 254 19.92 -9.10 -32.05
C ARG A 254 20.16 -9.02 -30.54
N VAL A 255 21.41 -9.05 -30.09
CA VAL A 255 21.78 -8.90 -28.67
C VAL A 255 21.25 -7.57 -28.09
N MET A 256 21.31 -6.48 -28.87
CA MET A 256 20.76 -5.19 -28.43
C MET A 256 19.22 -5.19 -28.40
N ASN A 257 18.58 -5.90 -29.32
CA ASN A 257 17.11 -5.99 -29.37
C ASN A 257 16.52 -6.84 -28.22
N GLU A 258 17.30 -7.76 -27.66
CA GLU A 258 16.93 -8.55 -26.48
C GLU A 258 17.26 -7.82 -25.15
N GLU A 259 17.68 -6.55 -25.19
CA GLU A 259 17.94 -5.76 -23.98
C GLU A 259 16.63 -5.39 -23.31
N TRP A 260 16.37 -5.99 -22.15
CA TRP A 260 15.21 -5.65 -21.34
C TRP A 260 15.40 -4.30 -20.64
N VAL A 261 14.29 -3.58 -20.43
CA VAL A 261 14.28 -2.31 -19.68
C VAL A 261 13.24 -2.37 -18.57
N MET A 262 13.59 -1.84 -17.40
CA MET A 262 12.69 -1.63 -16.28
C MET A 262 12.74 -0.18 -15.83
N ALA A 263 11.57 0.43 -15.62
CA ALA A 263 11.50 1.81 -15.16
C ALA A 263 11.61 1.89 -13.63
N GLU A 264 12.30 2.90 -13.13
CA GLU A 264 12.39 3.19 -11.68
C GLU A 264 11.01 3.31 -11.03
N SER A 265 10.06 3.93 -11.73
CA SER A 265 8.67 4.09 -11.26
C SER A 265 7.94 2.76 -11.03
N GLN A 266 8.25 1.71 -11.79
CA GLN A 266 7.69 0.37 -11.56
C GLN A 266 8.21 -0.23 -10.26
N LEU A 267 9.50 -0.02 -10.00
CA LEU A 267 10.18 -0.54 -8.83
C LEU A 267 9.76 0.20 -7.55
N ILE A 268 9.60 1.53 -7.60
CA ILE A 268 8.98 2.33 -6.52
C ILE A 268 7.58 1.81 -6.21
N ARG A 269 6.75 1.58 -7.24
CA ARG A 269 5.38 1.08 -7.05
C ARG A 269 5.37 -0.29 -6.36
N TRP A 270 6.26 -1.21 -6.70
CA TRP A 270 6.33 -2.52 -6.02
C TRP A 270 6.88 -2.42 -4.59
N LEU A 271 7.82 -1.51 -4.35
CA LEU A 271 8.29 -1.17 -3.00
C LEU A 271 7.15 -0.66 -2.13
N ASP A 272 6.33 0.27 -2.64
CA ASP A 272 5.17 0.80 -1.93
C ASP A 272 4.22 -0.31 -1.50
N VAL A 273 3.90 -1.26 -2.40
CA VAL A 273 3.01 -2.38 -2.07
C VAL A 273 3.57 -3.29 -0.99
N ILE A 274 4.88 -3.60 -1.04
CA ILE A 274 5.52 -4.44 -0.02
C ILE A 274 5.56 -3.74 1.34
N VAL A 275 5.87 -2.44 1.34
CA VAL A 275 5.90 -1.62 2.55
C VAL A 275 4.50 -1.51 3.14
N ASP A 276 3.51 -1.11 2.34
CA ASP A 276 2.15 -0.96 2.83
C ASP A 276 1.63 -2.32 3.33
N ALA A 277 1.78 -3.41 2.58
CA ALA A 277 1.36 -4.74 3.06
C ALA A 277 2.05 -5.18 4.37
N SER A 278 3.31 -4.78 4.58
CA SER A 278 4.04 -5.09 5.81
C SER A 278 3.60 -4.25 7.02
N LEU A 279 3.10 -3.03 6.79
CA LEU A 279 2.64 -2.11 7.84
C LEU A 279 1.29 -2.49 8.43
N TYR A 280 0.42 -3.13 7.64
CA TYR A 280 -0.94 -3.48 8.07
C TYR A 280 -1.10 -4.93 8.51
N GLY A 281 0.00 -5.69 8.63
CA GLY A 281 0.03 -6.99 9.30
C GLY A 281 -0.93 -8.02 8.67
N SER A 282 -0.47 -8.72 7.63
CA SER A 282 -1.34 -9.62 6.88
C SER A 282 -1.55 -10.98 7.56
N SER A 283 -2.77 -11.49 7.42
CA SER A 283 -3.15 -12.90 7.54
C SER A 283 -2.14 -13.87 6.93
N ASP A 284 -2.21 -15.16 7.28
CA ASP A 284 -1.31 -16.22 6.78
C ASP A 284 -1.18 -16.22 5.24
N ALA A 285 -2.28 -15.94 4.52
CA ALA A 285 -2.29 -15.82 3.07
C ALA A 285 -1.41 -14.66 2.57
N GLY A 286 -1.50 -13.49 3.20
CA GLY A 286 -0.68 -12.34 2.83
C GLY A 286 0.81 -12.54 3.16
N GLN A 287 1.16 -13.33 4.17
CA GLN A 287 2.57 -13.63 4.48
C GLN A 287 3.24 -14.42 3.35
N ASN A 288 2.53 -15.36 2.73
CA ASN A 288 3.04 -16.11 1.59
C ASN A 288 3.27 -15.22 0.37
N HIS A 289 2.29 -14.36 0.04
CA HIS A 289 2.45 -13.39 -1.03
C HIS A 289 3.57 -12.39 -0.75
N LEU A 290 3.72 -11.95 0.51
CA LEU A 290 4.75 -11.00 0.93
C LEU A 290 6.14 -11.60 0.79
N ARG A 291 6.31 -12.88 1.17
CA ARG A 291 7.57 -13.60 0.97
C ARG A 291 7.93 -13.72 -0.51
N SER A 292 6.96 -14.11 -1.36
CA SER A 292 7.16 -14.20 -2.81
C SER A 292 7.51 -12.84 -3.43
N ALA A 293 6.75 -11.81 -3.07
CA ALA A 293 6.97 -10.44 -3.52
C ALA A 293 8.36 -9.93 -3.12
N ARG A 294 8.81 -10.17 -1.88
CA ARG A 294 10.16 -9.79 -1.42
C ARG A 294 11.25 -10.47 -2.24
N LEU A 295 11.15 -11.78 -2.48
CA LEU A 295 12.13 -12.52 -3.27
C LEU A 295 12.20 -12.01 -4.72
N ASN A 296 11.05 -11.68 -5.33
CA ASN A 296 11.02 -11.16 -6.69
C ASN A 296 11.51 -9.71 -6.74
N LEU A 297 11.06 -8.83 -5.83
CA LEU A 297 11.54 -7.46 -5.73
C LEU A 297 13.06 -7.43 -5.56
N PHE A 298 13.59 -8.32 -4.73
CA PHE A 298 15.02 -8.45 -4.51
C PHE A 298 15.79 -8.75 -5.81
N PHE A 299 15.32 -9.74 -6.57
CA PHE A 299 15.89 -10.06 -7.88
C PHE A 299 15.84 -8.85 -8.81
N LEU A 300 14.68 -8.19 -8.88
CA LEU A 300 14.43 -7.06 -9.77
C LEU A 300 15.28 -5.84 -9.40
N LEU A 301 15.47 -5.58 -8.10
CA LEU A 301 16.38 -4.55 -7.60
C LEU A 301 17.81 -4.79 -8.10
N ASN A 302 18.34 -6.00 -7.93
CA ASN A 302 19.71 -6.28 -8.40
C ASN A 302 19.82 -6.15 -9.92
N ALA A 303 18.84 -6.69 -10.66
CA ALA A 303 18.79 -6.59 -12.10
C ALA A 303 18.78 -5.10 -12.53
N PHE A 304 17.96 -4.26 -11.89
CA PHE A 304 17.94 -2.82 -12.14
C PHE A 304 19.31 -2.18 -11.91
N CYS A 305 19.97 -2.52 -10.80
CA CYS A 305 21.29 -1.99 -10.48
C CYS A 305 22.33 -2.37 -11.54
N GLU A 306 22.33 -3.62 -11.98
CA GLU A 306 23.20 -4.09 -13.06
C GLU A 306 22.93 -3.37 -14.38
N GLN A 307 21.65 -3.15 -14.70
CA GLN A 307 21.26 -2.40 -15.88
C GLN A 307 21.81 -0.96 -15.83
N GLN A 308 21.68 -0.29 -14.69
CA GLN A 308 22.20 1.07 -14.49
C GLN A 308 23.74 1.10 -14.58
N GLU A 309 24.42 0.13 -13.98
CA GLU A 309 25.88 0.02 -14.06
C GLU A 309 26.36 -0.26 -15.50
N ALA A 310 25.68 -1.15 -16.23
CA ALA A 310 25.97 -1.43 -17.61
C ALA A 310 25.76 -0.20 -18.51
N ALA A 311 24.67 0.54 -18.29
CA ALA A 311 24.41 1.81 -18.98
C ALA A 311 25.50 2.85 -18.68
N ALA A 312 25.89 3.02 -17.42
CA ALA A 312 26.95 3.93 -17.01
C ALA A 312 28.30 3.56 -17.64
N LYS A 313 28.65 2.27 -17.69
CA LYS A 313 29.86 1.78 -18.36
C LYS A 313 29.83 2.03 -19.87
N LYS A 314 28.69 1.84 -20.54
CA LYS A 314 28.52 2.15 -21.98
C LYS A 314 28.75 3.65 -22.23
N ILE A 315 28.21 4.52 -21.38
CA ILE A 315 28.39 5.98 -21.46
C ILE A 315 29.85 6.37 -21.22
N ALA A 316 30.47 5.86 -20.16
CA ALA A 316 31.86 6.18 -19.81
C ALA A 316 32.89 5.70 -20.84
N ARG A 317 32.58 4.61 -21.57
CA ARG A 317 33.40 4.09 -22.66
C ARG A 317 33.15 4.77 -24.00
N ASN A 318 32.14 5.65 -24.11
CA ASN A 318 31.84 6.35 -25.34
C ASN A 318 32.78 7.56 -25.53
N PRO A 319 33.69 7.54 -26.51
CA PRO A 319 34.68 8.60 -26.72
C PRO A 319 34.07 9.94 -27.18
N PHE A 320 32.78 9.98 -27.50
CA PHE A 320 32.07 11.20 -27.96
C PHE A 320 31.20 11.84 -26.87
N VAL A 321 31.10 11.20 -25.71
CA VAL A 321 30.25 11.68 -24.61
C VAL A 321 31.11 12.47 -23.63
N GLN A 322 30.91 13.79 -23.58
CA GLN A 322 31.62 14.72 -22.69
C GLN A 322 31.09 14.69 -21.25
N THR A 323 30.63 13.55 -20.73
CA THR A 323 30.22 13.47 -19.31
C THR A 323 31.44 13.19 -18.44
N ASP A 324 31.58 13.94 -17.34
CA ASP A 324 32.66 13.77 -16.37
C ASP A 324 32.67 12.33 -15.84
N PRO A 325 33.79 11.60 -15.90
CA PRO A 325 33.92 10.25 -15.32
C PRO A 325 33.47 10.17 -13.86
N LYS A 326 33.59 11.26 -13.09
CA LYS A 326 33.04 11.34 -11.72
C LYS A 326 31.52 11.22 -11.69
N GLN A 327 30.80 11.86 -12.61
CA GLN A 327 29.34 11.75 -12.70
C GLN A 327 28.94 10.32 -13.08
N ALA A 328 29.65 9.68 -14.02
CA ALA A 328 29.42 8.28 -14.38
C ALA A 328 29.69 7.28 -13.24
N ILE A 329 30.67 7.57 -12.36
CA ILE A 329 30.95 6.81 -11.14
C ILE A 329 29.92 7.10 -10.03
N GLU A 330 29.44 8.34 -9.90
CA GLU A 330 28.30 8.67 -9.02
C GLU A 330 27.04 7.91 -9.44
N TYR A 331 26.79 7.72 -10.74
CA TYR A 331 25.72 6.85 -11.25
C TYR A 331 25.82 5.40 -10.77
N MET A 332 27.03 4.90 -10.51
CA MET A 332 27.29 3.54 -10.01
C MET A 332 26.91 3.35 -8.53
N LEU A 333 26.81 4.44 -7.75
CA LEU A 333 26.44 4.45 -6.33
C LEU A 333 24.94 4.75 -6.09
N ILE A 334 24.15 4.88 -7.16
CA ILE A 334 22.73 5.29 -7.09
C ILE A 334 21.83 4.21 -6.50
N SER A 335 22.19 2.93 -6.53
CA SER A 335 21.30 1.84 -6.10
C SER A 335 21.03 1.80 -4.59
N GLU A 336 22.07 1.92 -3.76
CA GLU A 336 21.92 1.99 -2.31
C GLU A 336 21.30 3.34 -1.90
N ARG A 337 21.69 4.42 -2.57
CA ARG A 337 21.13 5.76 -2.35
C ARG A 337 19.64 5.83 -2.70
N PHE A 338 19.21 5.17 -3.77
CA PHE A 338 17.81 5.08 -4.18
C PHE A 338 16.93 4.46 -3.10
N ILE A 339 17.36 3.34 -2.50
CA ILE A 339 16.61 2.66 -1.44
C ILE A 339 16.58 3.50 -0.17
N LEU A 340 17.72 4.07 0.22
CA LEU A 340 17.81 4.93 1.40
C LEU A 340 16.95 6.19 1.24
N ASP A 341 16.99 6.83 0.06
CA ASP A 341 16.17 8.00 -0.28
C ASP A 341 14.68 7.63 -0.30
N TYR A 342 14.32 6.45 -0.79
CA TYR A 342 12.95 5.93 -0.75
C TYR A 342 12.45 5.75 0.69
N PHE A 343 13.19 5.02 1.54
CA PHE A 343 12.78 4.80 2.93
C PHE A 343 12.80 6.10 3.75
N ALA A 344 13.70 7.04 3.46
CA ALA A 344 13.67 8.37 4.06
C ALA A 344 12.39 9.14 3.70
N LYS A 345 11.98 9.15 2.43
CA LYS A 345 10.71 9.75 1.99
C LYS A 345 9.50 9.06 2.61
N LYS A 346 9.50 7.72 2.63
CA LYS A 346 8.38 6.93 3.17
C LYS A 346 8.22 7.11 4.68
N ARG A 347 9.32 7.23 5.43
CA ARG A 347 9.30 7.62 6.84
C ARG A 347 8.66 8.98 7.04
N ALA A 348 9.06 9.98 6.25
CA ALA A 348 8.49 11.33 6.35
C ALA A 348 6.97 11.32 6.09
N GLU A 349 6.52 10.58 5.06
CA GLU A 349 5.10 10.40 4.75
C GLU A 349 4.34 9.73 5.91
N VAL A 350 4.89 8.66 6.49
CA VAL A 350 4.27 7.93 7.60
C VAL A 350 4.22 8.77 8.89
N ILE A 351 5.27 9.56 9.17
CA ILE A 351 5.30 10.50 10.31
C ILE A 351 4.27 11.61 10.11
N GLU A 352 4.19 12.20 8.92
CA GLU A 352 3.21 13.22 8.57
C GLU A 352 1.78 12.69 8.72
N TRP A 353 1.58 11.43 8.33
CA TRP A 353 0.26 10.79 8.30
C TRP A 353 -0.22 10.30 9.68
N LEU A 354 0.67 9.76 10.52
CA LEU A 354 0.29 9.09 11.78
C LEU A 354 0.81 9.79 13.05
N GLY A 355 1.69 10.78 12.94
CA GLY A 355 2.27 11.48 14.08
C GLY A 355 2.86 10.51 15.12
N ASN A 356 2.54 10.69 16.40
CA ASN A 356 3.03 9.82 17.48
C ASN A 356 2.45 8.39 17.46
N ALA A 357 1.40 8.12 16.67
CA ALA A 357 0.88 6.77 16.48
C ALA A 357 1.69 5.97 15.44
N ALA A 358 2.67 6.61 14.78
CA ALA A 358 3.55 5.98 13.80
C ALA A 358 4.58 5.04 14.43
N ASP A 359 4.85 5.12 15.74
CA ASP A 359 6.06 4.58 16.37
C ASP A 359 6.29 3.07 16.10
N THR A 360 5.22 2.27 16.18
CA THR A 360 5.28 0.84 15.84
C THR A 360 5.52 0.60 14.35
N ARG A 361 4.90 1.41 13.48
CA ARG A 361 5.06 1.32 12.01
C ARG A 361 6.45 1.79 11.56
N LEU A 362 7.03 2.79 12.23
CA LEU A 362 8.39 3.26 12.00
C LEU A 362 9.42 2.20 12.35
N LYS A 363 9.26 1.51 13.49
CA LYS A 363 10.13 0.37 13.86
C LYS A 363 10.05 -0.76 12.83
N THR A 364 8.85 -1.05 12.31
CA THR A 364 8.68 -2.03 11.22
C THR A 364 9.39 -1.58 9.95
N LEU A 365 9.28 -0.30 9.58
CA LEU A 365 10.00 0.28 8.42
C LEU A 365 11.51 0.19 8.56
N GLU A 366 12.06 0.54 9.72
CA GLU A 366 13.49 0.42 10.01
C GLU A 366 13.98 -1.03 9.89
N GLY A 367 13.20 -1.98 10.42
CA GLY A 367 13.49 -3.41 10.27
C GLY A 367 13.48 -3.87 8.82
N LEU A 368 12.54 -3.38 8.00
CA LEU A 368 12.45 -3.70 6.58
C LEU A 368 13.62 -3.13 5.79
N GLU A 369 13.96 -1.86 6.00
CA GLU A 369 15.12 -1.20 5.39
C GLU A 369 16.40 -1.99 5.71
N ALA A 370 16.64 -2.31 6.99
CA ALA A 370 17.81 -3.06 7.42
C ALA A 370 17.88 -4.45 6.75
N ASN A 371 16.77 -5.19 6.74
CA ASN A 371 16.72 -6.51 6.11
C ASN A 371 17.00 -6.44 4.60
N LEU A 372 16.41 -5.46 3.91
CA LEU A 372 16.52 -5.29 2.47
C LEU A 372 17.96 -4.89 2.07
N VAL A 373 18.59 -3.99 2.83
CA VAL A 373 20.00 -3.61 2.66
C VAL A 373 20.95 -4.79 2.93
N ILE A 374 20.71 -5.57 3.99
CA ILE A 374 21.52 -6.74 4.33
C ILE A 374 21.45 -7.81 3.23
N GLU A 375 20.25 -8.12 2.74
CA GLU A 375 20.06 -9.12 1.68
C GLU A 375 20.73 -8.70 0.36
N MET A 376 20.71 -7.41 0.02
CA MET A 376 21.43 -6.87 -1.14
C MET A 376 22.94 -7.03 -0.99
N LYS A 377 23.50 -6.61 0.14
CA LYS A 377 24.94 -6.73 0.40
C LYS A 377 25.42 -8.17 0.38
N ARG A 378 24.60 -9.13 0.85
CA ARG A 378 24.95 -10.55 0.87
C ARG A 378 25.06 -11.15 -0.53
N ASN A 379 24.17 -10.78 -1.45
CA ASN A 379 24.21 -11.31 -2.81
C ASN A 379 25.25 -10.62 -3.70
N LEU A 380 25.55 -9.34 -3.45
CA LEU A 380 26.70 -8.67 -4.07
C LEU A 380 28.03 -9.33 -3.69
N ARG A 381 28.15 -9.88 -2.47
CA ARG A 381 29.35 -10.58 -1.98
C ARG A 381 29.49 -12.04 -2.46
N ASN A 382 28.40 -12.66 -2.90
CA ASN A 382 28.40 -14.06 -3.38
C ASN A 382 28.58 -14.16 -4.90
N ARG A 383 28.95 -13.07 -5.55
CA ARG A 383 29.47 -12.99 -6.93
C ARG A 383 30.98 -12.80 -6.86
#